data_AF-A0A7L1SBQ6-F1
#
_entry.id   AF-A0A7L1SBQ6-F1
#
_cell.length_a   1.000
_cell.length_b   1.000
_cell.length_c   1.000
_cell.angle_alpha   90.00
_cell.angle_beta   90.00
_cell.angle_gamma   90.00
#
_symmetry.space_group_name_H-M   'P 1'
#
loop_
_entity.id
_entity.type
_entity.pdbx_description
1 polymer ?
#
loop_
_entity_poly.entity_id
_entity_poly.type
_entity_poly.pdbx_seq_one_letter_code
_entity_poly.pdbx_strand_id
1 'polypeptide(L)'
;CGGLEGSPAVVLLRSRDLFSLPFPLTLPVLPSLSLQASLRGWRFLLLPDSFPLAPLRPPQTPHELWKSQISSEKRRRALMEKFGVKLELLPDGGRRWHGCAKDTPRCFGSIQAQTPEYLLEGRWTPPCCLRALRLTARHVLAQLESSGVRHWLEGGSLLGAVRSGDLIPWDYDVDVGFYREDIPKCRWLAAVAATGRPVEDPQGFFWEKAAEGEFFRVHFSRANRLHVDLWPFYPRRGGVMTKETWLGHRQDVEFPERFLVPLGSVGFVGVRARAPNDPRAFLEFKFGPGVVERPEYPNPGVRRLEEDLGNK
;
A
#
# COMPACT_ATOMS: atom_id res chain seq x y z
N CYS A 1 13.15 -2.48 28.15
CA CYS A 1 12.65 -2.88 26.83
C CYS A 1 11.57 -1.90 26.34
N GLY A 2 11.29 -1.90 25.03
CA GLY A 2 10.24 -1.08 24.40
C GLY A 2 8.90 -1.80 24.24
N GLY A 3 8.65 -2.86 25.01
CA GLY A 3 7.42 -3.65 24.95
C GLY A 3 7.56 -4.96 25.71
N LEU A 4 6.42 -5.55 26.07
CA LEU A 4 6.31 -6.81 26.80
C LEU A 4 5.37 -7.76 26.04
N GLU A 5 5.78 -9.02 25.87
CA GLU A 5 5.00 -10.05 25.19
C GLU A 5 5.12 -11.42 25.88
N GLY A 6 4.05 -12.22 25.80
CA GLY A 6 4.08 -13.67 26.04
C GLY A 6 3.99 -14.13 27.51
N SER A 7 4.63 -13.44 28.46
CA SER A 7 4.73 -13.94 29.84
C SER A 7 3.80 -13.22 30.83
N PRO A 8 3.28 -13.91 31.87
CA PRO A 8 2.66 -13.25 33.01
C PRO A 8 3.65 -12.27 33.62
N ALA A 9 3.30 -10.99 33.66
CA ALA A 9 4.15 -9.94 34.20
C ALA A 9 3.34 -9.08 35.17
N VAL A 10 3.97 -8.71 36.28
CA VAL A 10 3.48 -7.64 37.15
C VAL A 10 4.11 -6.35 36.65
N VAL A 11 3.27 -5.39 36.22
CA VAL A 11 3.73 -4.08 35.77
C VAL A 11 3.39 -3.04 36.81
N LEU A 12 4.41 -2.45 37.42
CA LEU A 12 4.27 -1.34 38.34
C LEU A 12 4.47 -0.02 37.58
N LEU A 13 3.50 0.87 37.64
CA LEU A 13 3.57 2.23 37.09
C LEU A 13 2.74 3.19 37.95
N ARG A 14 3.06 4.49 37.90
CA ARG A 14 2.30 5.50 38.63
C ARG A 14 0.86 5.53 38.09
N SER A 15 -0.13 5.58 38.99
CA SER A 15 -1.55 5.62 38.58
C SER A 15 -1.84 6.78 37.63
N ARG A 16 -1.25 7.96 37.86
CA ARG A 16 -1.38 9.12 36.98
C ARG A 16 -0.89 8.85 35.55
N ASP A 17 0.17 8.05 35.40
CA ASP A 17 0.72 7.73 34.09
C ASP A 17 -0.19 6.74 33.38
N LEU A 18 -0.63 5.67 34.08
CA LEU A 18 -1.57 4.70 33.52
C LEU A 18 -2.83 5.39 33.00
N PHE A 19 -3.49 6.20 33.82
CA PHE A 19 -4.74 6.86 33.45
C PHE A 19 -4.57 8.09 32.55
N SER A 20 -3.33 8.47 32.21
CA SER A 20 -3.05 9.44 31.13
C SER A 20 -3.08 8.82 29.73
N LEU A 21 -3.10 7.48 29.64
CA LEU A 21 -3.22 6.76 28.38
C LEU A 21 -4.68 6.81 27.88
N PRO A 22 -4.93 6.91 26.56
CA PRO A 22 -6.30 6.93 26.03
C PRO A 22 -7.05 5.61 26.29
N PHE A 23 -6.32 4.49 26.36
CA PHE A 23 -6.88 3.15 26.48
C PHE A 23 -6.15 2.32 27.56
N PRO A 24 -6.22 2.73 28.83
CA PRO A 24 -5.33 2.22 29.88
C PRO A 24 -5.55 0.73 30.21
N LEU A 25 -6.77 0.23 30.04
CA LEU A 25 -7.19 -1.13 30.43
C LEU A 25 -7.75 -1.94 29.25
N THR A 26 -7.44 -1.55 28.00
CA THR A 26 -7.92 -2.31 26.83
C THR A 26 -7.24 -3.68 26.77
N LEU A 27 -8.03 -4.73 26.52
CA LEU A 27 -7.55 -6.09 26.42
C LEU A 27 -6.97 -6.39 25.02
N PRO A 28 -5.90 -7.22 24.91
CA PRO A 28 -5.05 -7.69 26.01
C PRO A 28 -4.19 -6.56 26.61
N VAL A 29 -4.17 -6.45 27.94
CA VAL A 29 -3.60 -5.28 28.65
C VAL A 29 -2.14 -5.04 28.32
N LEU A 30 -1.29 -6.08 28.38
CA LEU A 30 0.16 -5.91 28.18
C LEU A 30 0.53 -5.43 26.76
N PRO A 31 0.04 -6.05 25.67
CA PRO A 31 0.22 -5.51 24.32
C PRO A 31 -0.35 -4.09 24.15
N SER A 32 -1.55 -3.82 24.70
CA SER A 32 -2.19 -2.51 24.59
C SER A 32 -1.37 -1.41 25.30
N LEU A 33 -0.89 -1.72 26.51
CA LEU A 33 -0.02 -0.85 27.29
C LEU A 33 1.32 -0.63 26.58
N SER A 34 1.93 -1.71 26.07
CA SER A 34 3.20 -1.64 25.35
C SER A 34 3.13 -0.71 24.15
N LEU A 35 2.09 -0.84 23.30
CA LEU A 35 1.91 0.02 22.13
C LEU A 35 1.77 1.51 22.52
N GLN A 36 0.95 1.82 23.52
CA GLN A 36 0.71 3.20 23.96
C GLN A 36 1.92 3.81 24.67
N ALA A 37 2.67 3.00 25.43
CA ALA A 37 3.88 3.42 26.12
C ALA A 37 5.01 3.71 25.12
N SER A 38 5.20 2.86 24.12
CA SER A 38 6.25 3.04 23.11
C SER A 38 6.03 4.27 22.24
N LEU A 39 4.78 4.60 21.91
CA LEU A 39 4.43 5.86 21.23
C LEU A 39 4.74 7.10 22.07
N ARG A 40 4.76 6.99 23.41
CA ARG A 40 5.17 8.06 24.34
C ARG A 40 6.67 8.06 24.66
N GLY A 41 7.45 7.18 24.03
CA GLY A 41 8.87 7.00 24.33
C GLY A 41 9.17 6.39 25.71
N TRP A 42 8.17 5.79 26.37
CA TRP A 42 8.37 5.14 27.67
C TRP A 42 9.16 3.85 27.51
N ARG A 43 9.91 3.49 28.56
CA ARG A 43 10.65 2.23 28.63
C ARG A 43 10.21 1.42 29.84
N PHE A 44 10.12 0.12 29.66
CA PHE A 44 9.89 -0.82 30.74
C PHE A 44 11.24 -1.30 31.30
N LEU A 45 11.41 -1.22 32.61
CA LEU A 45 12.54 -1.81 33.32
C LEU A 45 12.15 -3.22 33.76
N LEU A 46 12.93 -4.22 33.35
CA LEU A 46 12.73 -5.60 33.80
C LEU A 46 13.54 -5.80 35.08
N LEU A 47 12.85 -6.08 36.19
CA LEU A 47 13.48 -6.42 37.46
C LEU A 47 13.66 -7.95 37.55
N PRO A 48 14.77 -8.46 38.11
CA PRO A 48 15.03 -9.89 38.23
C PRO A 48 14.19 -10.58 39.32
N ASP A 49 13.28 -9.86 39.97
CA ASP A 49 12.51 -10.37 41.09
C ASP A 49 11.42 -11.35 40.65
N SER A 50 11.40 -12.53 41.29
CA SER A 50 10.33 -13.50 41.15
C SER A 50 9.21 -13.20 42.13
N PHE A 51 8.02 -12.87 41.64
CA PHE A 51 6.82 -12.86 42.47
C PHE A 51 6.36 -14.31 42.72
N PRO A 52 5.82 -14.63 43.90
CA PRO A 52 5.23 -15.95 44.14
C PRO A 52 4.10 -16.18 43.13
N LEU A 53 4.30 -17.14 42.23
CA LEU A 53 3.26 -17.58 41.32
C LEU A 53 2.12 -18.16 42.15
N ALA A 54 0.89 -17.70 41.90
CA ALA A 54 -0.30 -18.41 42.35
C ALA A 54 -0.18 -19.89 41.92
N PRO A 55 -0.73 -20.85 42.71
CA PRO A 55 -0.58 -22.27 42.43
C PRO A 55 -0.86 -22.54 40.95
N LEU A 56 0.05 -23.30 40.32
CA LEU A 56 -0.04 -23.70 38.92
C LEU A 56 -1.48 -24.10 38.62
N ARG A 57 -2.11 -23.39 37.67
CA ARG A 57 -3.40 -23.82 37.15
C ARG A 57 -3.27 -25.29 36.74
N PRO A 58 -4.30 -26.12 36.97
CA PRO A 58 -4.25 -27.52 36.56
C PRO A 58 -3.83 -27.62 35.09
N PRO A 59 -3.03 -28.64 34.73
CA PRO A 59 -2.52 -28.80 33.38
C PRO A 59 -3.69 -28.79 32.40
N GLN A 60 -3.67 -27.83 31.47
CA GLN A 60 -4.73 -27.67 30.50
C GLN A 60 -4.70 -28.85 29.51
N THR A 61 -5.87 -29.40 29.23
CA THR A 61 -6.02 -30.37 28.14
C THR A 61 -5.65 -29.71 26.80
N PRO A 62 -5.26 -30.51 25.77
CA PRO A 62 -4.98 -29.96 24.43
C PRO A 62 -6.12 -29.09 23.87
N HIS A 63 -7.38 -29.47 24.15
CA HIS A 63 -8.56 -28.71 23.74
C HIS A 63 -8.69 -27.36 24.45
N GLU A 64 -8.38 -27.30 25.76
CA GLU A 64 -8.40 -26.05 26.53
C GLU A 64 -7.27 -25.11 26.11
N LEU A 65 -6.08 -25.65 25.84
CA LEU A 65 -4.97 -24.89 25.26
C LEU A 65 -5.37 -24.27 23.92
N TRP A 66 -5.96 -25.08 23.02
CA TRP A 66 -6.45 -24.62 21.73
C TRP A 66 -7.51 -23.51 21.86
N LYS A 67 -8.52 -23.69 22.72
CA LYS A 67 -9.54 -22.65 23.00
C LYS A 67 -8.92 -21.37 23.54
N SER A 68 -7.97 -21.48 24.46
CA SER A 68 -7.25 -20.35 25.06
C SER A 68 -6.45 -19.57 24.00
N GLN A 69 -5.74 -20.29 23.13
CA GLN A 69 -4.96 -19.71 22.03
C GLN A 69 -5.87 -18.95 21.06
N ILE A 70 -6.95 -19.56 20.57
CA ILE A 70 -7.91 -18.90 19.68
C ILE A 70 -8.50 -17.64 20.32
N SER A 71 -8.89 -17.72 21.59
CA SER A 71 -9.42 -16.56 22.32
C SER A 71 -8.38 -15.43 22.43
N SER A 72 -7.12 -15.78 22.68
CA SER A 72 -6.00 -14.85 22.74
C SER A 72 -5.74 -14.18 21.40
N GLU A 73 -5.70 -14.95 20.31
CA GLU A 73 -5.53 -14.45 18.95
C GLU A 73 -6.68 -13.53 18.53
N LYS A 74 -7.92 -13.90 18.84
CA LYS A 74 -9.10 -13.07 18.57
C LYS A 74 -9.02 -11.73 19.29
N ARG A 75 -8.68 -11.73 20.59
CA ARG A 75 -8.49 -10.49 21.36
C ARG A 75 -7.35 -9.64 20.82
N ARG A 76 -6.23 -10.26 20.45
CA ARG A 76 -5.10 -9.53 19.85
C ARG A 76 -5.51 -8.88 18.53
N ARG A 77 -6.19 -9.61 17.65
CA ARG A 77 -6.68 -9.07 16.37
C ARG A 77 -7.58 -7.85 16.60
N ALA A 78 -8.54 -7.95 17.52
CA ALA A 78 -9.42 -6.83 17.87
C ALA A 78 -8.65 -5.61 18.42
N LEU A 79 -7.61 -5.84 19.22
CA LEU A 79 -6.73 -4.77 19.69
C LEU A 79 -5.98 -4.09 18.53
N MET A 80 -5.38 -4.86 17.63
CA MET A 80 -4.62 -4.32 16.49
C MET A 80 -5.53 -3.53 15.56
N GLU A 81 -6.74 -4.03 15.29
CA GLU A 81 -7.77 -3.34 14.53
C GLU A 81 -8.15 -2.00 15.21
N LYS A 82 -8.45 -2.02 16.51
CA LYS A 82 -8.80 -0.82 17.29
C LYS A 82 -7.71 0.25 17.26
N PHE A 83 -6.43 -0.16 17.29
CA PHE A 83 -5.31 0.79 17.27
C PHE A 83 -4.86 1.15 15.84
N GLY A 84 -5.47 0.56 14.82
CA GLY A 84 -5.10 0.75 13.42
C GLY A 84 -3.70 0.18 13.10
N VAL A 85 -3.24 -0.81 13.86
CA VAL A 85 -2.01 -1.57 13.58
C VAL A 85 -2.31 -2.59 12.49
N LYS A 86 -1.69 -2.45 11.32
CA LYS A 86 -1.97 -3.29 10.15
C LYS A 86 -0.94 -4.42 9.94
N LEU A 87 0.23 -4.31 10.55
CA LEU A 87 1.34 -5.25 10.42
C LEU A 87 2.12 -5.32 11.73
N GLU A 88 2.40 -6.54 12.18
CA GLU A 88 3.37 -6.83 13.24
C GLU A 88 4.56 -7.59 12.65
N LEU A 89 5.77 -7.16 13.01
CA LEU A 89 7.01 -7.86 12.71
C LEU A 89 7.39 -8.68 13.94
N LEU A 90 7.48 -9.99 13.77
CA LEU A 90 7.74 -10.94 14.84
C LEU A 90 9.27 -11.15 15.01
N PRO A 91 9.74 -11.55 16.21
CA PRO A 91 11.18 -11.74 16.48
C PRO A 91 11.86 -12.80 15.59
N ASP A 92 11.10 -13.77 15.09
CA ASP A 92 11.56 -14.81 14.16
C ASP A 92 11.64 -14.32 12.70
N GLY A 93 11.41 -13.02 12.46
CA GLY A 93 11.31 -12.44 11.11
C GLY A 93 9.94 -12.64 10.46
N GLY A 94 9.02 -13.34 11.14
CA GLY A 94 7.65 -13.55 10.71
C GLY A 94 6.86 -12.24 10.62
N ARG A 95 5.79 -12.26 9.83
CA ARG A 95 4.89 -11.11 9.64
C ARG A 95 3.47 -11.52 9.98
N ARG A 96 2.82 -10.78 10.87
CA ARG A 96 1.39 -10.95 11.18
C ARG A 96 0.59 -9.77 10.64
N TRP A 97 -0.34 -10.05 9.73
CA TRP A 97 -1.16 -9.03 9.08
C TRP A 97 -2.52 -8.88 9.76
N HIS A 98 -2.96 -7.64 9.91
CA HIS A 98 -4.27 -7.25 10.48
C HIS A 98 -5.02 -6.26 9.57
N GLY A 99 -4.64 -6.23 8.29
CA GLY A 99 -5.23 -5.36 7.28
C GLY A 99 -5.96 -6.15 6.19
N CYS A 100 -6.16 -5.51 5.03
CA CYS A 100 -6.87 -6.13 3.93
C CYS A 100 -6.11 -7.32 3.31
N ALA A 101 -6.87 -8.25 2.74
CA ALA A 101 -6.40 -9.40 1.99
C ALA A 101 -7.15 -9.49 0.64
N LYS A 102 -6.95 -10.58 -0.10
CA LYS A 102 -7.52 -10.77 -1.45
C LYS A 102 -9.04 -11.02 -1.41
N ASP A 103 -9.54 -11.54 -0.31
CA ASP A 103 -10.94 -11.85 -0.03
C ASP A 103 -11.68 -10.75 0.76
N THR A 104 -11.00 -9.65 1.11
CA THR A 104 -11.59 -8.53 1.85
C THR A 104 -11.55 -7.23 1.03
N PRO A 105 -12.40 -6.24 1.33
CA PRO A 105 -12.24 -4.88 0.84
C PRO A 105 -10.87 -4.28 1.21
N ARG A 106 -10.46 -3.25 0.47
CA ARG A 106 -9.29 -2.43 0.81
C ARG A 106 -9.53 -1.63 2.09
N CYS A 107 -8.46 -1.14 2.73
CA CYS A 107 -8.55 -0.53 4.06
C CYS A 107 -9.13 0.88 4.13
N PHE A 108 -9.28 1.58 2.99
CA PHE A 108 -9.79 2.95 2.95
C PHE A 108 -10.95 3.05 1.94
N GLY A 109 -11.88 3.95 2.22
CA GLY A 109 -13.09 4.15 1.43
C GLY A 109 -12.84 4.87 0.10
N SER A 110 -13.74 5.80 -0.21
CA SER A 110 -13.63 6.64 -1.41
C SER A 110 -12.53 7.69 -1.25
N ILE A 111 -11.89 8.02 -2.37
CA ILE A 111 -10.90 9.10 -2.43
C ILE A 111 -11.66 10.38 -2.76
N GLN A 112 -11.47 11.42 -1.95
CA GLN A 112 -12.15 12.71 -2.14
C GLN A 112 -11.11 13.78 -2.47
N ALA A 113 -11.32 14.54 -3.55
CA ALA A 113 -10.39 15.57 -4.01
C ALA A 113 -8.93 15.09 -4.08
N GLN A 114 -8.72 13.88 -4.63
CA GLN A 114 -7.40 13.22 -4.76
C GLN A 114 -6.71 12.92 -3.41
N THR A 115 -7.44 13.00 -2.30
CA THR A 115 -6.93 12.81 -0.95
C THR A 115 -7.59 11.58 -0.31
N PRO A 116 -6.85 10.49 -0.10
CA PRO A 116 -7.35 9.34 0.64
C PRO A 116 -7.59 9.65 2.12
N GLU A 117 -8.57 8.98 2.72
CA GLU A 117 -8.97 9.14 4.14
C GLU A 117 -7.79 9.03 5.12
N TYR A 118 -6.85 8.10 4.88
CA TYR A 118 -5.70 7.92 5.76
C TYR A 118 -4.78 9.15 5.83
N LEU A 119 -4.70 9.96 4.76
CA LEU A 119 -3.95 11.21 4.80
C LEU A 119 -4.63 12.22 5.72
N LEU A 120 -5.97 12.27 5.74
CA LEU A 120 -6.70 13.13 6.68
C LEU A 120 -6.51 12.70 8.13
N GLU A 121 -6.29 11.41 8.37
CA GLU A 121 -5.94 10.85 9.69
C GLU A 121 -4.47 11.07 10.09
N GLY A 122 -3.64 11.71 9.26
CA GLY A 122 -2.20 11.87 9.51
C GLY A 122 -1.42 10.57 9.43
N ARG A 123 -1.90 9.63 8.61
CA ARG A 123 -1.27 8.34 8.34
C ARG A 123 -0.91 8.25 6.87
N TRP A 124 0.01 7.34 6.56
CA TRP A 124 0.29 6.94 5.18
C TRP A 124 -0.47 5.67 4.81
N THR A 125 -0.32 5.24 3.56
CA THR A 125 -1.04 4.10 3.01
C THR A 125 -0.84 2.86 3.88
N PRO A 126 -1.91 2.14 4.25
CA PRO A 126 -1.81 0.92 5.02
C PRO A 126 -0.83 -0.08 4.38
N PRO A 127 0.10 -0.69 5.14
CA PRO A 127 1.14 -1.56 4.57
C PRO A 127 0.57 -2.80 3.87
N CYS A 128 -0.62 -3.26 4.27
CA CYS A 128 -1.35 -4.33 3.59
C CYS A 128 -1.82 -3.89 2.19
N CYS A 129 -2.24 -2.63 2.04
CA CYS A 129 -2.61 -2.06 0.75
C CYS A 129 -1.39 -1.90 -0.15
N LEU A 130 -0.28 -1.36 0.37
CA LEU A 130 0.98 -1.29 -0.38
C LEU A 130 1.47 -2.68 -0.81
N ARG A 131 1.34 -3.71 0.05
CA ARG A 131 1.64 -5.09 -0.32
C ARG A 131 0.77 -5.57 -1.49
N ALA A 132 -0.53 -5.31 -1.45
CA ALA A 132 -1.46 -5.68 -2.52
C ALA A 132 -1.13 -4.95 -3.83
N LEU A 133 -0.86 -3.64 -3.80
CA LEU A 133 -0.42 -2.86 -4.95
C LEU A 133 0.87 -3.41 -5.57
N ARG A 134 1.89 -3.73 -4.75
CA ARG A 134 3.12 -4.37 -5.22
C ARG A 134 2.88 -5.73 -5.87
N LEU A 135 1.90 -6.51 -5.38
CA LEU A 135 1.54 -7.80 -5.97
C LEU A 135 0.83 -7.61 -7.31
N THR A 136 -0.15 -6.72 -7.37
CA THR A 136 -0.89 -6.40 -8.61
C THR A 136 0.03 -5.81 -9.67
N ALA A 137 0.89 -4.84 -9.32
CA ALA A 137 1.86 -4.24 -10.23
C ALA A 137 2.78 -5.28 -10.85
N ARG A 138 3.39 -6.16 -10.02
CA ARG A 138 4.25 -7.23 -10.53
C ARG A 138 3.51 -8.20 -11.45
N HIS A 139 2.27 -8.55 -11.10
CA HIS A 139 1.45 -9.41 -11.94
C HIS A 139 1.16 -8.76 -13.30
N VAL A 140 0.70 -7.52 -13.31
CA VAL A 140 0.35 -6.77 -14.51
C VAL A 140 1.56 -6.55 -15.41
N LEU A 141 2.68 -6.07 -14.85
CA LEU A 141 3.92 -5.88 -15.62
C LEU A 141 4.40 -7.19 -16.25
N ALA A 142 4.31 -8.31 -15.52
CA ALA A 142 4.64 -9.63 -16.07
C ALA A 142 3.69 -10.06 -17.20
N GLN A 143 2.38 -9.82 -17.08
CA GLN A 143 1.42 -10.12 -18.16
C GLN A 143 1.74 -9.29 -19.42
N LEU A 144 1.96 -7.98 -19.27
CA LEU A 144 2.27 -7.09 -20.39
C LEU A 144 3.59 -7.47 -21.09
N GLU A 145 4.67 -7.70 -20.32
CA GLU A 145 5.96 -8.11 -20.88
C GLU A 145 5.85 -9.47 -21.60
N SER A 146 5.21 -10.47 -20.98
CA SER A 146 5.06 -11.82 -21.56
C SER A 146 4.23 -11.84 -22.85
N SER A 147 3.34 -10.86 -23.02
CA SER A 147 2.50 -10.69 -24.21
C SER A 147 3.14 -9.79 -25.26
N GLY A 148 4.35 -9.25 -25.02
CA GLY A 148 5.01 -8.34 -25.97
C GLY A 148 4.30 -6.99 -26.12
N VAL A 149 3.60 -6.54 -25.07
CA VAL A 149 2.99 -5.21 -25.00
C VAL A 149 4.06 -4.20 -24.60
N ARG A 150 4.29 -3.19 -25.44
CA ARG A 150 5.18 -2.06 -25.11
C ARG A 150 4.51 -1.19 -24.06
N HIS A 151 5.10 -1.16 -22.87
CA HIS A 151 4.58 -0.47 -21.70
C HIS A 151 5.70 0.28 -20.96
N TRP A 152 5.33 1.21 -20.09
CA TRP A 152 6.23 1.97 -19.23
C TRP A 152 5.52 2.35 -17.92
N LEU A 153 6.28 2.49 -16.83
CA LEU A 153 5.76 3.12 -15.63
C LEU A 153 5.40 4.58 -15.92
N GLU A 154 4.26 5.02 -15.39
CA GLU A 154 3.72 6.35 -15.63
C GLU A 154 3.48 7.08 -14.28
N GLY A 155 3.29 8.40 -14.33
CA GLY A 155 2.79 9.18 -13.19
C GLY A 155 3.55 8.97 -11.86
N GLY A 156 2.78 8.76 -10.78
CA GLY A 156 3.31 8.55 -9.42
C GLY A 156 4.14 7.28 -9.28
N SER A 157 3.83 6.26 -10.10
CA SER A 157 4.57 4.99 -10.11
C SER A 157 5.99 5.14 -10.65
N LEU A 158 6.16 5.87 -11.77
CA LEU A 158 7.49 6.19 -12.28
C LEU A 158 8.26 7.07 -11.29
N LEU A 159 7.59 8.04 -10.66
CA LEU A 159 8.20 8.92 -9.67
C LEU A 159 8.70 8.15 -8.44
N GLY A 160 7.90 7.23 -7.90
CA GLY A 160 8.30 6.33 -6.82
C GLY A 160 9.48 5.43 -7.22
N ALA A 161 9.45 4.87 -8.44
CA ALA A 161 10.54 4.06 -8.97
C ALA A 161 11.87 4.82 -9.02
N VAL A 162 11.87 6.06 -9.50
CA VAL A 162 13.08 6.90 -9.58
C VAL A 162 13.56 7.34 -8.20
N ARG A 163 12.64 7.67 -7.27
CA ARG A 163 13.00 8.14 -5.92
C ARG A 163 13.55 7.03 -5.02
N SER A 164 12.89 5.88 -4.98
CA SER A 164 13.14 4.84 -3.98
C SER A 164 13.03 3.41 -4.51
N GLY A 165 12.79 3.21 -5.80
CA GLY A 165 12.62 1.88 -6.39
C GLY A 165 11.34 1.15 -5.95
N ASP A 166 10.36 1.88 -5.40
CA ASP A 166 9.13 1.33 -4.83
C ASP A 166 7.99 2.36 -4.95
N LEU A 167 6.79 2.01 -4.51
CA LEU A 167 5.65 2.92 -4.40
C LEU A 167 5.96 4.13 -3.52
N ILE A 168 5.37 5.29 -3.84
CA ILE A 168 5.35 6.41 -2.91
C ILE A 168 4.54 5.97 -1.66
N PRO A 169 5.03 6.19 -0.42
CA PRO A 169 4.41 5.59 0.77
C PRO A 169 2.97 5.99 1.05
N TRP A 170 2.52 7.12 0.48
CA TRP A 170 1.17 7.66 0.58
C TRP A 170 0.35 7.54 -0.71
N ASP A 171 0.85 6.81 -1.71
CA ASP A 171 0.09 6.52 -2.92
C ASP A 171 -0.92 5.40 -2.72
N TYR A 172 -1.96 5.35 -3.55
CA TYR A 172 -3.06 4.40 -3.41
C TYR A 172 -3.30 3.49 -4.63
N ASP A 173 -2.63 3.74 -5.75
CA ASP A 173 -2.73 3.00 -7.00
C ASP A 173 -1.35 2.89 -7.68
N VAL A 174 -1.35 2.35 -8.91
CA VAL A 174 -0.17 2.22 -9.76
C VAL A 174 -0.56 2.58 -11.18
N ASP A 175 0.26 3.37 -11.86
CA ASP A 175 0.01 3.81 -13.23
C ASP A 175 1.01 3.21 -14.20
N VAL A 176 0.50 2.66 -15.30
CA VAL A 176 1.31 2.12 -16.40
C VAL A 176 0.76 2.65 -17.73
N GLY A 177 1.61 3.32 -18.50
CA GLY A 177 1.30 3.67 -19.89
C GLY A 177 1.66 2.52 -20.83
N PHE A 178 0.91 2.37 -21.91
CA PHE A 178 1.23 1.39 -22.96
C PHE A 178 0.74 1.84 -24.34
N TYR A 179 1.29 1.23 -25.40
CA TYR A 179 0.85 1.51 -26.76
C TYR A 179 -0.55 0.90 -27.01
N ARG A 180 -1.52 1.73 -27.41
CA ARG A 180 -2.91 1.33 -27.69
C ARG A 180 -3.01 0.23 -28.74
N GLU A 181 -2.19 0.28 -29.78
CA GLU A 181 -2.14 -0.74 -30.84
C GLU A 181 -1.74 -2.14 -30.33
N ASP A 182 -1.15 -2.23 -29.13
CA ASP A 182 -0.75 -3.48 -28.51
C ASP A 182 -1.87 -4.13 -27.66
N ILE A 183 -3.06 -3.52 -27.52
CA ILE A 183 -4.22 -4.10 -26.81
C ILE A 183 -4.47 -5.57 -27.23
N PRO A 184 -4.50 -5.95 -28.53
CA PRO A 184 -4.79 -7.31 -28.94
C PRO A 184 -3.75 -8.35 -28.50
N LYS A 185 -2.54 -7.93 -28.14
CA LYS A 185 -1.45 -8.85 -27.79
C LYS A 185 -1.64 -9.50 -26.42
N CYS A 186 -2.23 -8.79 -25.47
CA CYS A 186 -2.55 -9.33 -24.15
C CYS A 186 -3.98 -9.86 -24.13
N ARG A 187 -4.15 -11.17 -23.92
CA ARG A 187 -5.48 -11.81 -23.93
C ARG A 187 -6.50 -11.17 -22.98
N TRP A 188 -6.06 -10.66 -21.83
CA TRP A 188 -6.95 -10.03 -20.85
C TRP A 188 -7.44 -8.67 -21.34
N LEU A 189 -6.52 -7.84 -21.85
CA LEU A 189 -6.87 -6.56 -22.46
C LEU A 189 -7.77 -6.77 -23.68
N ALA A 190 -7.43 -7.72 -24.55
CA ALA A 190 -8.23 -8.05 -25.73
C ALA A 190 -9.65 -8.52 -25.35
N ALA A 191 -9.79 -9.39 -24.35
CA ALA A 191 -11.10 -9.88 -23.90
C ALA A 191 -11.97 -8.77 -23.31
N VAL A 192 -11.39 -7.91 -22.46
CA VAL A 192 -12.09 -6.75 -21.88
C VAL A 192 -12.46 -5.74 -22.97
N ALA A 193 -11.55 -5.45 -23.90
CA ALA A 193 -11.79 -4.52 -25.00
C ALA A 193 -12.88 -5.00 -25.97
N ALA A 194 -12.90 -6.30 -26.29
CA ALA A 194 -13.86 -6.88 -27.23
C ALA A 194 -15.27 -7.01 -26.64
N THR A 195 -15.38 -7.35 -25.36
CA THR A 195 -16.68 -7.62 -24.72
C THR A 195 -17.24 -6.45 -23.93
N GLY A 196 -16.39 -5.50 -23.53
CA GLY A 196 -16.72 -4.46 -22.56
C GLY A 196 -17.02 -5.00 -21.16
N ARG A 197 -16.83 -6.30 -20.90
CA ARG A 197 -17.13 -6.94 -19.63
C ARG A 197 -15.84 -7.20 -18.84
N PRO A 198 -15.87 -7.10 -17.51
CA PRO A 198 -14.74 -7.48 -16.69
C PRO A 198 -14.41 -8.97 -16.81
N VAL A 199 -13.13 -9.31 -16.67
CA VAL A 199 -12.61 -10.68 -16.70
C VAL A 199 -11.76 -10.92 -15.46
N GLU A 200 -11.93 -12.06 -14.82
CA GLU A 200 -11.05 -12.52 -13.74
C GLU A 200 -10.06 -13.55 -14.29
N ASP A 201 -8.78 -13.32 -14.05
CA ASP A 201 -7.74 -14.27 -14.46
C ASP A 201 -7.59 -15.45 -13.49
N PRO A 202 -6.86 -16.52 -13.85
CA PRO A 202 -6.69 -17.70 -12.98
C PRO A 202 -6.00 -17.42 -11.64
N GLN A 203 -5.32 -16.29 -11.48
CA GLN A 203 -4.71 -15.88 -10.22
C GLN A 203 -5.67 -15.02 -9.38
N GLY A 204 -6.86 -14.71 -9.89
CA GLY A 204 -7.91 -13.93 -9.22
C GLY A 204 -7.71 -12.43 -9.29
N PHE A 205 -6.92 -11.91 -10.24
CA PHE A 205 -6.92 -10.46 -10.52
C PHE A 205 -8.06 -10.12 -11.47
N PHE A 206 -8.67 -8.96 -11.25
CA PHE A 206 -9.91 -8.58 -11.90
C PHE A 206 -9.66 -7.42 -12.87
N TRP A 207 -9.74 -7.72 -14.16
CA TRP A 207 -9.46 -6.82 -15.28
C TRP A 207 -10.76 -6.20 -15.78
N GLU A 208 -10.82 -4.88 -15.90
CA GLU A 208 -11.99 -4.17 -16.43
C GLU A 208 -11.58 -2.96 -17.27
N LYS A 209 -12.53 -2.47 -18.08
CA LYS A 209 -12.43 -1.17 -18.71
C LYS A 209 -13.02 -0.15 -17.74
N ALA A 210 -12.31 0.96 -17.50
CA ALA A 210 -12.80 2.01 -16.63
C ALA A 210 -14.08 2.63 -17.20
N ALA A 211 -15.02 3.00 -16.32
CA ALA A 211 -16.27 3.65 -16.73
C ALA A 211 -16.06 5.15 -16.96
N GLU A 212 -15.04 5.72 -16.32
CA GLU A 212 -14.73 7.14 -16.27
C GLU A 212 -13.86 7.62 -17.45
N GLY A 213 -13.37 6.71 -18.29
CA GLY A 213 -12.56 7.05 -19.45
C GLY A 213 -12.05 5.85 -20.24
N GLU A 214 -11.30 6.14 -21.30
CA GLU A 214 -10.75 5.13 -22.21
C GLU A 214 -9.42 4.53 -21.69
N PHE A 215 -9.48 3.89 -20.52
CA PHE A 215 -8.35 3.17 -19.92
C PHE A 215 -8.81 1.85 -19.27
N PHE A 216 -7.86 0.99 -18.90
CA PHE A 216 -8.14 -0.29 -18.24
C PHE A 216 -7.70 -0.25 -16.79
N ARG A 217 -8.36 -1.02 -15.95
CA ARG A 217 -8.05 -1.14 -14.52
C ARG A 217 -7.92 -2.60 -14.14
N VAL A 218 -6.84 -2.93 -13.44
CA VAL A 218 -6.60 -4.28 -12.93
C VAL A 218 -6.61 -4.24 -11.41
N HIS A 219 -7.64 -4.81 -10.81
CA HIS A 219 -7.80 -4.86 -9.37
C HIS A 219 -7.12 -6.08 -8.75
N PHE A 220 -6.70 -5.93 -7.49
CA PHE A 220 -6.10 -7.00 -6.70
C PHE A 220 -7.03 -8.22 -6.61
N SER A 221 -8.34 -7.98 -6.51
CA SER A 221 -9.40 -8.97 -6.71
C SER A 221 -10.76 -8.31 -6.93
N ARG A 222 -11.81 -9.12 -7.14
CA ARG A 222 -13.20 -8.65 -7.13
C ARG A 222 -13.60 -7.97 -5.82
N ALA A 223 -13.15 -8.50 -4.68
CA ALA A 223 -13.45 -7.94 -3.35
C ALA A 223 -12.56 -6.74 -3.01
N ASN A 224 -11.30 -6.75 -3.46
CA ASN A 224 -10.30 -5.75 -3.12
C ASN A 224 -9.96 -4.88 -4.33
N ARG A 225 -10.52 -3.66 -4.35
CA ARG A 225 -10.45 -2.74 -5.47
C ARG A 225 -9.17 -1.87 -5.54
N LEU A 226 -8.12 -2.20 -4.78
CA LEU A 226 -6.77 -1.67 -5.05
C LEU A 226 -6.33 -2.08 -6.45
N HIS A 227 -5.70 -1.19 -7.21
CA HIS A 227 -5.57 -1.40 -8.64
C HIS A 227 -4.29 -0.85 -9.26
N VAL A 228 -4.04 -1.32 -10.48
CA VAL A 228 -3.13 -0.74 -11.46
C VAL A 228 -3.99 -0.17 -12.59
N ASP A 229 -3.82 1.11 -12.91
CA ASP A 229 -4.43 1.77 -14.06
C ASP A 229 -3.49 1.67 -15.28
N LEU A 230 -4.08 1.27 -16.40
CA LEU A 230 -3.40 1.01 -17.67
C LEU A 230 -3.88 2.01 -18.72
N TRP A 231 -3.00 2.94 -19.07
CA TRP A 231 -3.29 4.08 -19.93
C TRP A 231 -2.86 3.81 -21.39
N PRO A 232 -3.80 3.60 -22.33
CA PRO A 232 -3.48 3.38 -23.73
C PRO A 232 -3.15 4.70 -24.43
N PHE A 233 -1.90 4.85 -24.89
CA PHE A 233 -1.46 5.99 -25.70
C PHE A 233 -1.23 5.61 -27.16
N TYR A 234 -1.32 6.57 -28.06
CA TYR A 234 -0.96 6.43 -29.47
C TYR A 234 -0.26 7.69 -29.99
N PRO A 235 0.69 7.56 -30.94
CA PRO A 235 1.34 8.70 -31.53
C PRO A 235 0.42 9.42 -32.52
N ARG A 236 0.36 10.74 -32.47
CA ARG A 236 -0.18 11.59 -33.54
C ARG A 236 0.93 12.02 -34.51
N ARG A 237 0.52 12.60 -35.64
CA ARG A 237 1.43 13.20 -36.62
C ARG A 237 2.38 14.16 -35.91
N GLY A 238 3.68 13.95 -36.06
CA GLY A 238 4.72 14.71 -35.34
C GLY A 238 5.31 13.99 -34.11
N GLY A 239 4.91 12.76 -33.81
CA GLY A 239 5.53 11.94 -32.75
C GLY A 239 5.15 12.40 -31.35
N VAL A 240 3.93 12.90 -31.15
CA VAL A 240 3.39 13.25 -29.84
C VAL A 240 2.43 12.16 -29.40
N MET A 241 2.70 11.54 -28.26
CA MET A 241 1.83 10.55 -27.62
C MET A 241 0.61 11.25 -27.01
N THR A 242 -0.57 10.75 -27.34
CA THR A 242 -1.85 11.23 -26.84
C THR A 242 -2.77 10.06 -26.44
N LYS A 243 -3.90 10.37 -25.81
CA LYS A 243 -4.98 9.42 -25.47
C LYS A 243 -6.34 10.11 -25.62
N GLU A 244 -7.41 9.32 -25.56
CA GLU A 244 -8.79 9.79 -25.80
C GLU A 244 -9.40 10.54 -24.60
N THR A 245 -8.96 10.27 -23.37
CA THR A 245 -9.58 10.84 -22.16
C THR A 245 -8.53 11.36 -21.18
N TRP A 246 -8.77 12.55 -20.63
CA TRP A 246 -7.89 13.24 -19.69
C TRP A 246 -8.64 13.53 -18.39
N LEU A 247 -8.00 13.30 -17.25
CA LEU A 247 -8.61 13.42 -15.92
C LEU A 247 -8.30 14.76 -15.22
N GLY A 248 -7.68 15.71 -15.92
CA GLY A 248 -7.43 17.07 -15.42
C GLY A 248 -6.33 17.17 -14.36
N HIS A 249 -5.57 16.11 -14.11
CA HIS A 249 -4.36 16.18 -13.29
C HIS A 249 -3.24 16.90 -14.07
N ARG A 250 -2.37 17.64 -13.35
CA ARG A 250 -1.25 18.39 -13.96
C ARG A 250 -0.34 17.51 -14.82
N GLN A 251 -0.08 16.29 -14.38
CA GLN A 251 0.79 15.31 -15.04
C GLN A 251 0.11 14.56 -16.20
N ASP A 252 -1.21 14.64 -16.29
CA ASP A 252 -2.00 13.96 -17.32
C ASP A 252 -2.03 14.80 -18.60
N VAL A 253 -0.87 14.81 -19.27
CA VAL A 253 -0.60 15.59 -20.48
C VAL A 253 0.02 14.72 -21.57
N GLU A 254 -0.14 15.18 -22.81
CA GLU A 254 0.57 14.67 -23.97
C GLU A 254 2.09 14.85 -23.82
N PHE A 255 2.85 13.96 -24.46
CA PHE A 255 4.31 14.02 -24.39
C PHE A 255 4.98 13.52 -25.67
N PRO A 256 6.21 13.95 -25.96
CA PRO A 256 6.96 13.47 -27.12
C PRO A 256 7.29 11.97 -27.05
N GLU A 257 7.03 11.24 -28.13
CA GLU A 257 7.33 9.80 -28.28
C GLU A 257 8.82 9.49 -28.17
N ARG A 258 9.71 10.47 -28.40
CA ARG A 258 11.16 10.31 -28.18
C ARG A 258 11.52 9.86 -26.77
N PHE A 259 10.65 10.06 -25.78
CA PHE A 259 10.84 9.53 -24.43
C PHE A 259 10.69 8.01 -24.35
N LEU A 260 10.02 7.38 -25.32
CA LEU A 260 9.73 5.95 -25.37
C LEU A 260 10.61 5.18 -26.34
N VAL A 261 11.39 5.86 -27.19
CA VAL A 261 12.18 5.22 -28.25
C VAL A 261 13.67 5.53 -28.08
N PRO A 262 14.48 4.57 -27.60
CA PRO A 262 14.06 3.28 -27.02
C PRO A 262 13.44 3.44 -25.63
N LEU A 263 12.79 2.39 -25.11
CA LEU A 263 12.39 2.34 -23.70
C LEU A 263 13.61 2.05 -22.83
N GLY A 264 13.68 2.71 -21.67
CA GLY A 264 14.62 2.41 -20.61
C GLY A 264 14.10 1.33 -19.64
N SER A 265 14.80 1.16 -18.52
CA SER A 265 14.36 0.31 -17.43
C SER A 265 14.73 0.90 -16.07
N VAL A 266 13.92 0.61 -15.06
CA VAL A 266 14.11 1.09 -13.68
C VAL A 266 13.72 -0.02 -12.69
N GLY A 267 14.33 -0.02 -11.51
CA GLY A 267 13.88 -0.87 -10.41
C GLY A 267 12.55 -0.36 -9.86
N PHE A 268 11.57 -1.24 -9.72
CA PHE A 268 10.27 -0.89 -9.14
C PHE A 268 9.65 -2.10 -8.46
N VAL A 269 9.21 -1.96 -7.22
CA VAL A 269 8.50 -3.00 -6.42
C VAL A 269 9.21 -4.37 -6.41
N GLY A 270 10.55 -4.36 -6.48
CA GLY A 270 11.38 -5.56 -6.50
C GLY A 270 11.53 -6.25 -7.85
N VAL A 271 11.09 -5.64 -8.95
CA VAL A 271 11.33 -6.10 -10.33
C VAL A 271 11.99 -5.01 -11.18
N ARG A 272 12.50 -5.38 -12.35
CA ARG A 272 13.00 -4.43 -13.35
C ARG A 272 11.87 -4.12 -14.33
N ALA A 273 11.30 -2.94 -14.21
CA ALA A 273 10.18 -2.47 -15.03
C ALA A 273 10.67 -1.60 -16.21
N ARG A 274 9.87 -1.53 -17.27
CA ARG A 274 10.11 -0.60 -18.39
C ARG A 274 9.78 0.83 -17.97
N ALA A 275 10.54 1.79 -18.49
CA ALA A 275 10.37 3.21 -18.22
C ALA A 275 10.71 4.04 -19.47
N PRO A 276 10.35 5.33 -19.52
CA PRO A 276 10.93 6.25 -20.49
C PRO A 276 12.48 6.22 -20.47
N ASN A 277 13.14 6.53 -21.59
CA ASN A 277 14.62 6.48 -21.69
C ASN A 277 15.34 7.47 -20.77
N ASP A 278 14.74 8.63 -20.54
CA ASP A 278 15.17 9.59 -19.52
C ASP A 278 14.02 9.81 -18.53
N PRO A 279 13.89 8.92 -17.51
CA PRO A 279 12.83 9.01 -16.51
C PRO A 279 12.78 10.36 -15.80
N ARG A 280 13.95 10.98 -15.55
CA ARG A 280 14.04 12.21 -14.78
C ARG A 280 13.54 13.39 -15.59
N ALA A 281 13.98 13.53 -16.85
CA ALA A 281 13.47 14.56 -17.74
C ALA A 281 11.97 14.37 -18.05
N PHE A 282 11.50 13.13 -18.18
CA PHE A 282 10.09 12.84 -18.37
C PHE A 282 9.23 13.25 -17.16
N LEU A 283 9.69 12.95 -15.95
CA LEU A 283 9.02 13.36 -14.71
C LEU A 283 9.02 14.89 -14.54
N GLU A 284 10.14 15.56 -14.80
CA GLU A 284 10.21 17.02 -14.73
C GLU A 284 9.33 17.69 -15.78
N PHE A 285 9.19 17.10 -16.96
CA PHE A 285 8.24 17.54 -17.98
C PHE A 285 6.78 17.47 -17.50
N LYS A 286 6.38 16.37 -16.85
CA LYS A 286 5.00 16.15 -16.39
C LYS A 286 4.65 16.89 -15.10
N PHE A 287 5.52 16.85 -14.11
CA PHE A 287 5.24 17.38 -12.76
C PHE A 287 5.86 18.75 -12.52
N GLY A 288 7.01 19.02 -13.13
CA GLY A 288 7.79 20.24 -12.96
C GLY A 288 9.21 19.97 -12.43
N PRO A 289 10.12 20.95 -12.54
CA PRO A 289 11.51 20.80 -12.13
C PRO A 289 11.68 20.42 -10.67
N GLY A 290 12.61 19.49 -10.38
CA GLY A 290 12.92 19.08 -9.01
C GLY A 290 11.85 18.22 -8.32
N VAL A 291 10.88 17.70 -9.08
CA VAL A 291 9.84 16.81 -8.53
C VAL A 291 10.48 15.61 -7.83
N VAL A 292 11.57 15.04 -8.35
CA VAL A 292 12.18 13.85 -7.75
C VAL A 292 12.66 14.14 -6.33
N GLU A 293 13.31 15.28 -6.10
CA GLU A 293 13.93 15.65 -4.83
C GLU A 293 12.96 16.30 -3.84
N ARG A 294 11.81 16.80 -4.31
CA ARG A 294 10.82 17.51 -3.49
C ARG A 294 9.52 16.70 -3.41
N PRO A 295 9.43 15.71 -2.50
CA PRO A 295 8.21 14.96 -2.30
C PRO A 295 7.11 15.84 -1.70
N GLU A 296 5.88 15.59 -2.12
CA GLU A 296 4.70 16.31 -1.66
C GLU A 296 3.47 15.39 -1.80
N TYR A 297 2.43 15.67 -1.00
CA TYR A 297 1.14 14.98 -1.08
C TYR A 297 0.35 15.32 -2.35
N PRO A 298 -0.60 14.45 -2.76
CA PRO A 298 -1.37 14.65 -3.99
C PRO A 298 -2.12 15.99 -4.05
N ASN A 299 -2.57 16.52 -2.91
CA ASN A 299 -3.27 17.79 -2.82
C ASN A 299 -2.77 18.65 -1.64
N PRO A 300 -1.72 19.48 -1.87
CA PRO A 300 -1.12 20.33 -0.84
C PRO A 300 -2.06 21.41 -0.30
N GLY A 301 -3.12 21.75 -1.05
CA GLY A 301 -4.15 22.69 -0.59
C GLY A 301 -5.05 22.11 0.50
N VAL A 302 -5.12 20.78 0.61
CA VAL A 302 -5.88 20.07 1.65
C VAL A 302 -4.98 19.69 2.83
N ARG A 303 -3.79 19.13 2.54
CA ARG A 303 -2.80 18.74 3.56
C ARG A 303 -1.41 18.75 2.96
N ARG A 304 -0.41 19.27 3.68
CA ARG A 304 0.99 19.29 3.22
C ARG A 304 1.83 18.24 3.91
N LEU A 305 2.81 17.69 3.19
CA LEU A 305 3.75 16.73 3.76
C LEU A 305 4.55 17.32 4.93
N GLU A 306 4.90 18.61 4.86
CA GLU A 306 5.65 19.32 5.91
C GLU A 306 4.94 19.30 7.27
N GLU A 307 3.60 19.30 7.28
CA GLU A 307 2.79 19.29 8.51
C GLU A 307 2.91 17.94 9.25
N ASP A 308 3.21 16.86 8.53
CA ASP A 308 3.43 15.52 9.11
C ASP A 308 4.90 15.25 9.43
N LEU A 309 5.84 15.96 8.78
CA LEU A 309 7.27 15.86 9.06
C LEU A 309 7.71 16.76 10.22
N GLY A 310 7.10 17.94 10.39
CA GLY A 310 7.41 18.90 11.46
C GLY A 310 6.89 18.50 12.85
N ASN A 311 6.07 17.45 12.93
CA ASN A 311 5.54 16.88 14.18
C ASN A 311 6.36 15.68 14.71
N LYS A 312 7.61 15.51 14.25
CA LYS A 312 8.54 14.47 14.70
C LYS A 312 9.78 15.05 15.37
#